data_AF-A0A3N8HVK5-F1
#
_entry.id   AF-A0A3N8HVK5-F1
#
_cell.length_a   1.000
_cell.length_b   1.000
_cell.length_c   1.000
_cell.angle_alpha   90.00
_cell.angle_beta   90.00
_cell.angle_gamma   90.00
#
_symmetry.space_group_name_H-M   'P 1'
#
loop_
_entity.id
_entity.type
_entity.pdbx_description
1 polymer ?
#
loop_
_entity_poly.entity_id
_entity_poly.type
_entity_poly.pdbx_seq_one_letter_code
_entity_poly.pdbx_strand_id
1 'polypeptide(L)'
;MVSDQTRHGTLREFLDLIDGLSTGEIARRLRCCTRTVRNYLAGRAPIPWHRIEMLRLLALQALGEIGRGSAVDETPVVATLDPDPAAPDVTPDEMLAWVGVHSPHHLSSKRSLKLYVRGWNVVDKIRRAKSEGTFAAVLARWRTLAVELPRMWRSGPMWTGIGPPAFEPK
;
A
#
# COMPACT_ATOMS: atom_id res chain seq x y z
N MET A 1 23.09 34.30 -1.14
CA MET A 1 23.49 33.25 -0.17
C MET A 1 22.32 32.27 -0.05
N VAL A 2 22.37 31.15 -0.76
CA VAL A 2 21.33 30.11 -0.69
C VAL A 2 21.69 29.19 0.47
N SER A 3 20.90 29.24 1.54
CA SER A 3 21.14 28.51 2.79
C SER A 3 21.34 27.02 2.57
N ASP A 4 22.45 26.47 3.09
CA ASP A 4 22.76 25.04 3.19
C ASP A 4 21.80 24.26 4.15
N GLN A 5 20.73 24.93 4.58
CA GLN A 5 19.70 24.42 5.49
C GLN A 5 18.76 23.40 4.85
N THR A 6 18.75 23.24 3.52
CA THR A 6 17.80 22.32 2.84
C THR A 6 18.26 20.87 2.81
N ARG A 7 19.51 20.57 3.19
CA ARG A 7 20.09 19.21 3.07
C ARG A 7 20.07 18.39 4.36
N HIS A 8 19.91 19.05 5.51
CA HIS A 8 20.00 18.45 6.82
C HIS A 8 18.78 18.80 7.67
N GLY A 9 18.27 17.82 8.42
CA GLY A 9 17.25 18.04 9.44
C GLY A 9 17.88 18.47 10.76
N THR A 10 17.04 18.95 11.67
CA THR A 10 17.48 19.42 12.99
C THR A 10 17.54 18.29 14.02
N LEU A 11 18.37 18.46 15.05
CA LEU A 11 18.41 17.53 16.19
C LEU A 11 17.07 17.52 16.93
N ARG A 12 16.37 18.65 17.02
CA ARG A 12 15.04 18.73 17.64
C ARG A 12 14.04 17.84 16.93
N GLU A 13 13.89 17.99 15.61
CA GLU A 13 13.01 17.13 14.81
C GLU A 13 13.37 15.64 14.95
N PHE A 14 14.67 15.33 15.04
CA PHE A 14 15.12 13.97 15.23
C PHE A 14 14.68 13.41 16.59
N LEU A 15 14.86 14.18 17.67
CA LEU A 15 14.48 13.78 19.03
C LEU A 15 12.95 13.59 19.16
N ASP A 16 12.17 14.51 18.60
CA ASP A 16 10.70 14.44 18.63
C ASP A 16 10.17 13.16 17.96
N LEU A 17 10.86 12.66 16.92
CA LEU A 17 10.43 11.49 16.15
C LEU A 17 10.93 10.14 16.70
N ILE A 18 11.94 10.16 17.58
CA ILE A 18 12.52 8.93 18.17
C ILE A 18 12.14 8.75 19.63
N ASP A 19 11.23 9.57 20.16
CA ASP A 19 10.88 9.55 21.58
C ASP A 19 10.55 8.13 22.06
N GLY A 20 11.19 7.72 23.15
CA GLY A 20 11.10 6.36 23.71
C GLY A 20 11.81 5.23 22.95
N LEU A 21 12.45 5.47 21.80
CA LEU A 21 13.14 4.42 21.02
C LEU A 21 14.59 4.20 21.49
N SER A 22 15.01 2.93 21.57
CA SER A 22 16.42 2.60 21.82
C SER A 22 17.31 2.94 20.62
N THR A 23 18.61 3.19 20.85
CA THR A 23 19.58 3.43 19.76
C THR A 23 19.62 2.28 18.74
N GLY A 24 19.43 1.04 19.18
CA GLY A 24 19.37 -0.14 18.31
C GLY A 24 18.11 -0.15 17.42
N GLU A 25 16.97 0.22 17.99
CA GLU A 25 15.70 0.39 17.26
C GLU A 25 15.82 1.46 16.17
N ILE A 26 16.37 2.62 16.52
CA ILE A 26 16.58 3.73 15.59
C ILE A 26 17.51 3.31 14.44
N ALA A 27 18.62 2.64 14.77
CA ALA A 27 19.58 2.14 13.77
C ALA A 27 18.92 1.14 12.81
N ARG A 28 18.07 0.25 13.31
CA ARG A 28 17.32 -0.72 12.50
C ARG A 28 16.35 -0.02 11.54
N ARG A 29 15.54 0.91 12.04
CA ARG A 29 14.56 1.68 11.24
C ARG A 29 15.23 2.48 10.14
N LEU A 30 16.37 3.10 10.45
CA LEU A 30 17.15 3.87 9.48
C LEU A 30 18.10 3.01 8.64
N ARG A 31 18.18 1.69 8.84
CA ARG A 31 19.13 0.80 8.15
C ARG A 31 20.57 1.33 8.19
N CYS A 32 21.01 1.78 9.37
CA CYS A 32 22.36 2.26 9.61
C CYS A 32 22.96 1.62 10.87
N CYS A 33 24.20 1.95 11.21
CA CYS A 33 24.84 1.44 12.42
C CYS A 33 24.51 2.30 13.64
N THR A 34 24.53 1.70 14.84
CA THR A 34 24.29 2.41 16.11
C THR A 34 25.29 3.55 16.34
N ARG A 35 26.52 3.43 15.81
CA ARG A 35 27.51 4.51 15.83
C ARG A 35 27.04 5.76 15.08
N THR A 36 26.38 5.61 13.94
CA THR A 36 25.80 6.73 13.18
C THR A 36 24.74 7.45 14.02
N VAL A 37 23.84 6.70 14.66
CA VAL A 37 22.79 7.28 15.53
C VAL A 37 23.41 8.03 16.71
N ARG A 38 24.43 7.46 17.37
CA ARG A 38 25.15 8.13 18.46
C ARG A 38 25.84 9.42 17.99
N ASN A 39 26.33 9.47 16.76
CA ASN A 39 26.93 10.68 16.21
C ASN A 39 25.88 11.77 15.96
N TYR A 40 24.68 11.42 15.50
CA TYR A 40 23.56 12.36 15.39
C TYR A 40 23.16 12.94 16.75
N LEU A 41 22.95 12.07 17.75
CA LEU A 41 22.56 12.48 19.10
C LEU A 41 23.60 13.37 19.79
N ALA A 42 24.89 13.10 19.54
CA ALA A 42 25.99 13.89 20.08
C ALA A 42 26.32 15.16 19.26
N GLY A 43 25.55 15.46 18.19
CA GLY A 43 25.83 16.58 17.29
C GLY A 43 27.15 16.48 16.51
N ARG A 44 27.76 15.28 16.46
CA ARG A 44 29.05 15.01 15.79
C ARG A 44 28.91 14.75 14.29
N ALA A 45 27.69 14.54 13.81
CA ALA A 45 27.39 14.41 12.39
C ALA A 45 26.06 15.10 12.08
N PRO A 46 25.95 15.80 10.94
CA PRO A 46 24.70 16.41 10.54
C PRO A 46 23.70 15.30 10.17
N ILE A 47 22.43 15.51 10.49
CA ILE A 47 21.37 14.54 10.23
C ILE A 47 20.84 14.81 8.82
N PRO A 48 20.97 13.90 7.85
CA PRO A 48 20.42 14.13 6.52
C PRO A 48 18.90 14.29 6.58
N TRP A 49 18.35 15.25 5.84
CA TRP A 49 16.90 15.51 5.81
C TRP A 49 16.08 14.24 5.53
N HIS A 50 16.54 13.39 4.60
CA HIS A 50 15.85 12.15 4.26
C HIS A 50 15.70 11.17 5.45
N ARG A 51 16.57 11.26 6.47
CA ARG A 51 16.46 10.44 7.68
C ARG A 51 15.32 10.91 8.60
N ILE A 52 15.13 12.23 8.71
CA ILE A 52 13.97 12.80 9.39
C ILE A 52 12.70 12.40 8.67
N GLU A 53 12.69 12.51 7.35
CA GLU A 53 11.50 12.18 6.55
C GLU A 53 11.11 10.70 6.64
N MET A 54 12.10 9.79 6.63
CA MET A 54 11.85 8.37 6.90
C MET A 54 11.21 8.13 8.27
N LEU A 55 11.68 8.82 9.32
CA LEU A 55 11.11 8.68 10.66
C LEU A 55 9.69 9.24 10.74
N ARG A 56 9.39 10.35 10.05
CA ARG A 56 8.01 10.88 9.92
C ARG A 56 7.07 9.87 9.29
N LEU A 57 7.47 9.29 8.16
CA LEU A 57 6.66 8.28 7.46
C LEU A 57 6.42 7.04 8.34
N LEU A 58 7.43 6.58 9.07
CA LEU A 58 7.31 5.47 10.02
C LEU A 58 6.40 5.82 11.21
N ALA A 59 6.47 7.05 11.73
CA ALA A 59 5.60 7.51 12.80
C ALA A 59 4.14 7.60 12.33
N LEU A 60 3.90 8.10 11.12
CA LEU A 60 2.57 8.12 10.49
C LEU A 60 2.03 6.70 10.27
N GLN A 61 2.87 5.75 9.85
CA GLN A 61 2.48 4.34 9.74
C GLN A 61 2.10 3.76 11.11
N ALA A 62 2.89 4.02 12.15
CA ALA A 62 2.59 3.56 13.51
C ALA A 62 1.28 4.18 14.06
N LEU A 63 1.04 5.46 13.80
CA LEU A 63 -0.23 6.11 14.15
C LEU A 63 -1.41 5.54 13.36
N GLY A 64 -1.21 5.17 12.08
CA GLY A 64 -2.20 4.45 11.28
C GLY A 64 -2.47 3.02 11.74
N GLU A 65 -1.50 2.36 12.38
CA GLU A 65 -1.71 1.06 13.04
C GLU A 65 -2.46 1.20 14.38
N ILE A 66 -2.19 2.26 15.14
CA ILE A 66 -2.91 2.60 16.40
C ILE A 66 -4.36 3.06 16.10
N GLY A 67 -4.59 3.64 14.91
CA GLY A 67 -5.91 4.03 14.40
C GLY A 67 -6.70 2.91 13.74
N ARG A 68 -6.26 1.64 13.81
CA ARG A 68 -7.02 0.51 13.24
C ARG A 68 -8.17 0.09 14.16
N GLY A 69 -9.12 1.00 14.31
CA GLY A 69 -10.45 0.78 14.87
C GLY A 69 -11.48 1.55 14.05
N SER A 70 -12.06 0.86 13.06
CA SER A 70 -13.32 1.21 12.36
C SER A 70 -13.32 2.36 11.33
N ALA A 71 -13.63 2.00 10.08
CA ALA A 71 -14.76 2.50 9.28
C ALA A 71 -14.41 2.65 7.79
N VAL A 72 -15.00 1.77 6.96
CA VAL A 72 -15.23 1.93 5.50
C VAL A 72 -14.07 2.56 4.71
N ASP A 73 -13.02 1.78 4.48
CA ASP A 73 -11.87 2.16 3.66
C ASP A 73 -12.25 2.02 2.17
N GLU A 74 -12.64 3.14 1.56
CA GLU A 74 -13.08 3.19 0.16
C GLU A 74 -11.89 2.96 -0.78
N THR A 75 -11.81 1.77 -1.38
CA THR A 75 -10.97 1.59 -2.57
C THR A 75 -11.42 2.55 -3.67
N PRO A 76 -10.49 3.26 -4.36
CA PRO A 76 -10.83 4.28 -5.36
C PRO A 76 -11.39 3.69 -6.67
N VAL A 77 -11.62 2.38 -6.71
CA VAL A 77 -12.13 1.64 -7.86
C VAL A 77 -13.14 0.60 -7.39
N VAL A 78 -14.19 0.41 -8.19
CA VAL A 78 -15.28 -0.55 -7.95
C VAL A 78 -15.30 -1.57 -9.08
N ALA A 79 -15.55 -2.83 -8.77
CA ALA A 79 -15.64 -3.89 -9.77
C ALA A 79 -16.88 -3.70 -10.67
N THR A 80 -16.69 -3.81 -11.98
CA THR A 80 -17.80 -3.81 -12.95
C THR A 80 -18.47 -5.19 -13.04
N LEU A 81 -18.01 -6.18 -12.27
CA LEU A 81 -18.60 -7.51 -12.23
C LEU A 81 -19.96 -7.48 -11.54
N ASP A 82 -20.87 -8.28 -12.09
CA ASP A 82 -22.17 -8.53 -11.47
C ASP A 82 -21.97 -9.49 -10.29
N PRO A 83 -22.67 -9.31 -9.15
CA PRO A 83 -22.60 -10.24 -8.03
C PRO A 83 -22.96 -11.67 -8.48
N ASP A 84 -22.17 -12.65 -8.04
CA ASP A 84 -22.46 -14.05 -8.36
C ASP A 84 -23.49 -14.61 -7.38
N PRO A 85 -24.70 -15.01 -7.83
CA PRO A 85 -25.71 -15.57 -6.94
C PRO A 85 -25.29 -16.90 -6.30
N ALA A 86 -24.33 -17.62 -6.89
CA ALA A 86 -23.79 -18.86 -6.34
C ALA A 86 -22.71 -18.63 -5.28
N ALA A 87 -22.22 -17.40 -5.13
CA ALA A 87 -21.17 -17.03 -4.18
C ALA A 87 -21.48 -15.70 -3.46
N PRO A 88 -22.59 -15.61 -2.69
CA PRO A 88 -22.99 -14.37 -2.03
C PRO A 88 -21.99 -13.91 -0.95
N ASP A 89 -21.12 -14.81 -0.48
CA ASP A 89 -20.09 -14.56 0.52
C ASP A 89 -18.76 -14.00 -0.04
N VAL A 90 -18.63 -13.91 -1.37
CA VAL A 90 -17.48 -13.32 -2.06
C VAL A 90 -17.96 -12.22 -3.01
N THR A 91 -17.61 -10.97 -2.70
CA THR A 91 -18.11 -9.84 -3.48
C THR A 91 -17.32 -9.64 -4.79
N PRO A 92 -17.91 -8.98 -5.80
CA PRO A 92 -17.21 -8.51 -6.99
C PRO A 92 -15.89 -7.77 -6.70
N ASP A 93 -15.89 -6.91 -5.68
CA ASP A 93 -14.71 -6.13 -5.29
C ASP A 93 -13.61 -7.00 -4.67
N GLU A 94 -13.99 -8.06 -3.95
CA GLU A 94 -13.04 -9.04 -3.42
C GLU A 94 -12.39 -9.86 -4.54
N MET A 95 -13.17 -10.22 -5.56
CA MET A 95 -12.63 -10.87 -6.77
C MET A 95 -11.69 -9.93 -7.53
N LEU A 96 -12.08 -8.66 -7.67
CA LEU A 96 -11.25 -7.63 -8.28
C LEU A 96 -9.93 -7.45 -7.51
N ALA A 97 -10.00 -7.36 -6.19
CA ALA A 97 -8.82 -7.23 -5.33
C ALA A 97 -7.86 -8.40 -5.46
N TRP A 98 -8.40 -9.63 -5.44
CA TRP A 98 -7.62 -10.84 -5.62
C TRP A 98 -6.89 -10.86 -6.97
N VAL A 99 -7.63 -10.64 -8.06
CA VAL A 99 -7.07 -10.69 -9.41
C VAL A 99 -6.10 -9.53 -9.64
N GLY A 100 -6.37 -8.35 -9.11
CA GLY A 100 -5.48 -7.21 -9.19
C GLY A 100 -4.12 -7.42 -8.52
N VAL A 101 -4.09 -8.15 -7.40
CA VAL A 101 -2.84 -8.49 -6.71
C VAL A 101 -2.06 -9.59 -7.43
N HIS A 102 -2.75 -10.62 -7.92
CA HIS A 102 -2.09 -11.84 -8.40
C HIS A 102 -1.91 -11.89 -9.93
N SER A 103 -2.77 -11.21 -10.68
CA SER A 103 -2.84 -11.32 -12.15
C SER A 103 -3.42 -10.05 -12.81
N PRO A 104 -2.78 -8.88 -12.61
CA PRO A 104 -3.36 -7.58 -12.98
C PRO A 104 -3.68 -7.41 -14.47
N HIS A 105 -3.02 -8.16 -15.35
CA HIS A 105 -3.28 -8.14 -16.81
C HIS A 105 -4.68 -8.66 -17.17
N HIS A 106 -5.33 -9.44 -16.30
CA HIS A 106 -6.73 -9.87 -16.49
C HIS A 106 -7.76 -8.80 -16.11
N LEU A 107 -7.32 -7.66 -15.55
CA LEU A 107 -8.19 -6.50 -15.31
C LEU A 107 -8.47 -5.65 -16.56
N SER A 108 -7.84 -6.03 -17.68
CA SER A 108 -7.97 -5.44 -19.00
C SER A 108 -9.40 -5.27 -19.50
N SER A 109 -10.29 -6.19 -19.14
CA SER A 109 -11.70 -6.17 -19.51
C SER A 109 -12.55 -6.98 -18.54
N LYS A 110 -13.83 -6.63 -18.41
CA LYS A 110 -14.84 -7.44 -17.67
C LYS A 110 -14.83 -8.91 -18.11
N ARG A 111 -14.66 -9.19 -19.41
CA ARG A 111 -14.62 -10.56 -19.96
C ARG A 111 -13.38 -11.34 -19.51
N SER A 112 -12.20 -10.74 -19.58
CA SER A 112 -10.95 -11.38 -19.15
C SER A 112 -11.00 -11.71 -17.65
N LEU A 113 -11.50 -10.78 -16.84
CA LEU A 113 -11.69 -11.00 -15.42
C LEU A 113 -12.66 -12.16 -15.15
N LYS A 114 -13.85 -12.20 -15.78
CA LYS A 114 -14.82 -13.30 -15.63
C LYS A 114 -14.21 -14.67 -15.96
N LEU A 115 -13.47 -14.77 -17.07
CA LEU A 115 -12.83 -16.01 -17.49
C LEU A 115 -11.75 -16.46 -16.50
N TYR A 116 -10.94 -15.52 -15.99
CA TYR A 116 -9.92 -15.83 -14.99
C TYR A 116 -10.53 -16.30 -13.68
N VAL A 117 -11.51 -15.57 -13.15
CA VAL A 117 -12.21 -15.91 -11.89
C VAL A 117 -12.77 -17.33 -11.95
N ARG A 118 -13.46 -17.66 -13.05
CA ARG A 118 -14.03 -19.00 -13.26
C ARG A 118 -12.94 -20.06 -13.46
N GLY A 119 -12.00 -19.83 -14.36
CA GLY A 119 -10.98 -20.81 -14.75
C GLY A 119 -10.00 -21.14 -13.64
N TRP A 120 -9.72 -20.18 -12.74
CA TRP A 120 -8.79 -20.34 -11.62
C TRP A 120 -9.46 -20.57 -10.27
N ASN A 121 -10.78 -20.72 -10.24
CA ASN A 121 -11.60 -20.89 -9.03
C ASN A 121 -11.23 -19.88 -7.94
N VAL A 122 -11.29 -18.59 -8.28
CA VAL A 122 -10.90 -17.48 -7.39
C VAL A 122 -11.80 -17.42 -6.15
N VAL A 123 -13.08 -17.74 -6.29
CA VAL A 123 -14.05 -17.74 -5.18
C VAL A 123 -13.59 -18.65 -4.04
N ASP A 124 -13.26 -19.92 -4.33
CA ASP A 124 -12.85 -20.86 -3.28
C ASP A 124 -11.50 -20.49 -2.67
N LYS A 125 -10.61 -19.87 -3.46
CA LYS A 125 -9.34 -19.33 -2.94
C LYS A 125 -9.56 -18.17 -1.97
N ILE A 126 -10.50 -17.28 -2.28
CA ILE A 126 -10.87 -16.18 -1.38
C ILE A 126 -11.48 -16.74 -0.10
N ARG A 127 -12.42 -17.70 -0.20
CA ARG A 127 -13.03 -18.36 0.98
C ARG A 127 -11.97 -18.97 1.89
N ARG A 128 -11.02 -19.69 1.32
CA ARG A 128 -9.88 -20.27 2.05
C ARG A 128 -8.99 -19.20 2.68
N ALA A 129 -8.67 -18.14 1.95
CA ALA A 129 -7.85 -17.05 2.50
C ALA A 129 -8.58 -16.29 3.63
N LYS A 130 -9.91 -16.20 3.58
CA LYS A 130 -10.73 -15.63 4.65
C LYS A 130 -10.70 -16.53 5.89
N SER A 131 -10.88 -17.84 5.74
CA SER A 131 -10.83 -18.78 6.88
C SER A 131 -9.45 -18.87 7.53
N GLU A 132 -8.38 -18.72 6.74
CA GLU A 132 -6.99 -18.67 7.23
C GLU A 132 -6.59 -17.28 7.74
N GLY A 133 -7.43 -16.26 7.59
CA GLY A 133 -7.14 -14.87 8.00
C GLY A 133 -6.11 -14.14 7.13
N THR A 134 -5.69 -14.73 6.01
CA THR A 134 -4.65 -14.18 5.11
C THR A 134 -5.21 -13.20 4.08
N PHE A 135 -6.52 -13.19 3.85
CA PHE A 135 -7.16 -12.32 2.86
C PHE A 135 -7.01 -10.83 3.18
N ALA A 136 -6.87 -10.45 4.46
CA ALA A 136 -6.61 -9.07 4.85
C ALA A 136 -5.33 -8.49 4.22
N ALA A 137 -4.30 -9.31 4.03
CA ALA A 137 -3.06 -8.90 3.38
C ALA A 137 -3.26 -8.64 1.87
N VAL A 138 -4.14 -9.41 1.22
CA VAL A 138 -4.54 -9.19 -0.17
C VAL A 138 -5.23 -7.84 -0.32
N LEU A 139 -6.19 -7.54 0.56
CA LEU A 139 -6.89 -6.24 0.55
C LEU A 139 -5.94 -5.06 0.80
N ALA A 140 -5.02 -5.18 1.75
CA ALA A 140 -4.05 -4.13 2.03
C ALA A 140 -3.13 -3.86 0.82
N ARG A 141 -2.66 -4.92 0.16
CA ARG A 141 -1.85 -4.80 -1.05
C ARG A 141 -2.67 -4.25 -2.22
N TRP A 142 -3.92 -4.68 -2.36
CA TRP A 142 -4.82 -4.18 -3.39
C TRP A 142 -5.03 -2.67 -3.29
N ARG A 143 -5.26 -2.13 -2.09
CA ARG A 143 -5.42 -0.68 -1.88
C ARG A 143 -4.24 0.13 -2.41
N THR A 144 -3.02 -0.37 -2.22
CA THR A 144 -1.80 0.29 -2.74
C THR A 144 -1.79 0.28 -4.28
N LEU A 145 -2.18 -0.83 -4.91
CA LEU A 145 -2.20 -0.97 -6.37
C LEU A 145 -3.37 -0.21 -7.02
N ALA A 146 -4.53 -0.19 -6.38
CA ALA A 146 -5.76 0.43 -6.85
C ALA A 146 -5.62 1.94 -7.05
N VAL A 147 -4.77 2.62 -6.26
CA VAL A 147 -4.48 4.05 -6.42
C VAL A 147 -3.74 4.35 -7.73
N GLU A 148 -2.83 3.47 -8.13
CA GLU A 148 -1.99 3.67 -9.33
C GLU A 148 -2.66 3.16 -10.62
N LEU A 149 -3.60 2.22 -10.50
CA LEU A 149 -4.29 1.60 -11.63
C LEU A 149 -4.96 2.61 -12.59
N PRO A 150 -5.79 3.57 -12.14
CA PRO A 150 -6.39 4.57 -13.02
C PRO A 150 -5.36 5.48 -13.72
N ARG A 151 -4.17 5.66 -13.14
CA ARG A 151 -3.08 6.46 -13.73
C ARG A 151 -2.39 5.66 -14.83
N MET A 152 -2.03 4.41 -14.54
CA MET A 152 -1.44 3.49 -15.52
C MET A 152 -2.33 3.27 -16.74
N TRP A 153 -3.64 3.25 -16.53
CA TRP A 153 -4.63 3.07 -17.59
C TRP A 153 -4.81 4.30 -18.48
N ARG A 154 -4.83 5.51 -17.91
CA ARG A 154 -4.96 6.76 -18.67
C ARG A 154 -3.73 7.09 -19.53
N SER A 155 -2.55 6.58 -19.17
CA SER A 155 -1.29 6.93 -19.82
C SER A 155 -0.81 5.94 -20.89
N GLY A 156 -1.53 4.86 -21.17
CA GLY A 156 -1.05 3.77 -22.03
C GLY A 156 -1.80 3.60 -23.37
N PRO A 157 -1.11 3.50 -24.52
CA PRO A 157 -1.73 3.18 -25.83
C PRO A 157 -2.25 1.73 -25.91
N MET A 158 -2.00 0.90 -24.90
CA MET A 158 -2.39 -0.52 -24.85
C MET A 158 -3.89 -0.77 -24.59
N TRP A 159 -4.66 0.26 -24.24
CA TRP A 159 -5.98 0.09 -23.61
C TRP A 159 -7.15 0.74 -24.37
N THR A 160 -6.88 1.42 -25.49
CA THR A 160 -7.88 2.17 -26.28
C THR A 160 -8.80 1.30 -27.14
N GLY A 161 -8.73 -0.04 -27.06
CA GLY A 161 -9.52 -0.94 -27.93
C GLY A 161 -10.12 -2.20 -27.28
N ILE A 162 -10.01 -2.39 -25.95
CA ILE A 162 -10.30 -3.68 -25.29
C ILE A 162 -11.67 -3.72 -24.57
N GLY A 163 -12.49 -2.67 -24.73
CA GLY A 163 -13.78 -2.54 -24.03
C GLY A 163 -13.61 -1.96 -22.62
N PRO A 164 -14.70 -1.77 -21.86
CA PRO A 164 -14.61 -1.15 -20.55
C PRO A 164 -13.76 -2.01 -19.60
N PRO A 165 -13.00 -1.35 -18.69
CA PRO A 165 -12.17 -2.01 -17.69
C PRO A 165 -12.99 -3.00 -16.88
N ALA A 166 -12.30 -3.91 -16.19
CA ALA A 166 -12.93 -4.72 -15.18
C ALA A 166 -13.37 -3.93 -13.92
N PHE A 167 -13.05 -2.64 -13.85
CA PHE A 167 -13.23 -1.76 -12.71
C PHE A 167 -13.51 -0.31 -13.16
N GLU A 168 -14.32 0.42 -12.42
CA GLU A 168 -14.56 1.85 -12.67
C GLU A 168 -13.96 2.67 -11.52
N PRO A 169 -13.35 3.84 -11.81
CA PRO A 169 -12.97 4.76 -10.74
C PRO A 169 -14.23 5.18 -9.98
N LYS A 170 -14.12 5.24 -8.66
CA LYS A 170 -15.18 5.73 -7.78
C LYS A 170 -15.26 7.26 -7.82
#